data_AF-A0AAJ3TP61-F1
#
_entry.id   AF-A0AAJ3TP61-F1
#
_cell.length_a   1.000
_cell.length_b   1.000
_cell.length_c   1.000
_cell.angle_alpha   90.00
_cell.angle_beta   90.00
_cell.angle_gamma   90.00
#
_symmetry.space_group_name_H-M   'P 1'
#
loop_
_entity.id
_entity.type
_entity.pdbx_description
1 polymer ?
#
loop_
_entity_poly.entity_id
_entity_poly.type
_entity_poly.pdbx_seq_one_letter_code
_entity_poly.pdbx_strand_id
1 'polypeptide(L)'
;MENQENQNSIEKLHREIKKIKNQNKILSFSLFIIVISFFAYSFSTNPEAKFSSIRVKNIIVEDDMGKDRIIIASDFSKTKSRIRKDSLGGVLVLDENGHDQVLLGHSRTAQFNGKKIIRTQNEKPYGLYINDENGDERGGITYYNKRKIAVLGLDNSTGEGVHLLASEKGFNNFSTGILVQKTGGNGSLFAGETTDGKMMLSLNANKNTTNFYADKSSSAIEYKDLKTDSIKQILKIYK
;
A
#
# COMPACT_ATOMS: atom_id res chain seq x y z
N MET A 1 73.72 70.28 -10.88
CA MET A 1 73.24 69.35 -9.83
C MET A 1 71.74 69.07 -9.99
N GLU A 2 70.91 70.10 -10.15
CA GLU A 2 69.45 69.98 -10.33
C GLU A 2 68.99 69.03 -11.46
N ASN A 3 69.67 69.03 -12.62
CA ASN A 3 69.29 68.18 -13.76
C ASN A 3 69.58 66.67 -13.51
N GLN A 4 70.58 66.36 -12.68
CA GLN A 4 70.97 65.00 -12.33
C GLN A 4 70.10 64.43 -11.21
N GLU A 5 69.66 65.29 -10.28
CA GLU A 5 68.64 64.94 -9.27
C GLU A 5 67.27 64.69 -9.91
N ASN A 6 66.90 65.49 -10.92
CA ASN A 6 65.68 65.29 -11.70
C ASN A 6 65.72 63.98 -12.51
N GLN A 7 66.85 63.64 -13.13
CA GLN A 7 67.01 62.36 -13.84
C GLN A 7 66.94 61.16 -12.89
N ASN A 8 67.60 61.23 -11.72
CA ASN A 8 67.53 60.17 -10.70
C ASN A 8 66.11 59.99 -10.15
N SER A 9 65.35 61.08 -10.00
CA SER A 9 63.95 61.05 -9.57
C SER A 9 63.04 60.42 -10.61
N ILE A 10 63.24 60.73 -11.91
CA ILE A 10 62.50 60.12 -13.02
C ILE A 10 62.80 58.62 -13.12
N GLU A 11 64.05 58.21 -12.98
CA GLU A 11 64.40 56.78 -12.97
C GLU A 11 63.78 56.02 -11.79
N LYS A 12 63.77 56.64 -10.61
CA LYS A 12 63.13 56.07 -9.42
C LYS A 12 61.62 55.91 -9.64
N LEU A 13 60.96 56.93 -10.18
CA LEU A 13 59.53 56.89 -10.52
C LEU A 13 59.22 55.80 -11.55
N HIS A 14 60.03 55.65 -12.60
CA HIS A 14 59.85 54.57 -13.58
C HIS A 14 60.02 53.17 -12.95
N ARG A 15 60.96 53.01 -12.02
CA ARG A 15 61.13 51.75 -11.28
C ARG A 15 59.92 51.46 -10.38
N GLU A 16 59.40 52.46 -9.68
CA GLU A 16 58.20 52.32 -8.84
C GLU A 16 56.96 51.99 -9.67
N ILE A 17 56.74 52.67 -10.80
CA ILE A 17 55.65 52.37 -11.75
C ILE A 17 55.76 50.94 -12.27
N LYS A 18 56.96 50.50 -12.66
CA LYS A 18 57.18 49.12 -13.14
C LYS A 18 56.89 48.09 -12.04
N LYS A 19 57.26 48.39 -10.80
CA LYS A 19 56.99 47.54 -9.62
C LYS A 19 55.50 47.44 -9.34
N ILE A 20 54.78 48.57 -9.32
CA ILE A 20 53.32 48.62 -9.11
C ILE A 20 52.59 47.88 -10.24
N LYS A 21 52.99 48.06 -11.50
CA LYS A 21 52.39 47.37 -12.64
C LYS A 21 52.55 45.85 -12.54
N ASN A 22 53.71 45.37 -12.08
CA ASN A 22 53.94 43.95 -11.84
C ASN A 22 53.13 43.42 -10.65
N GLN A 23 53.03 44.18 -9.56
CA GLN A 23 52.19 43.83 -8.41
C GLN A 23 50.72 43.73 -8.80
N ASN A 24 50.20 44.68 -9.60
CA ASN A 24 48.82 44.65 -10.09
C ASN A 24 48.55 43.46 -11.02
N LYS A 25 49.52 43.07 -11.86
CA LYS A 25 49.40 41.86 -12.68
C LYS A 25 49.31 40.60 -11.82
N ILE A 26 50.16 40.49 -10.80
CA ILE A 26 50.14 39.35 -9.87
C ILE A 26 48.81 39.32 -9.12
N LEU A 27 48.37 40.46 -8.57
CA LEU A 27 47.12 40.57 -7.84
C LEU A 27 45.92 40.20 -8.72
N SER A 28 45.87 40.71 -9.96
CA SER A 28 44.82 40.40 -10.93
C SER A 28 44.80 38.91 -11.28
N PHE A 29 45.97 38.28 -11.43
CA PHE A 29 46.07 36.86 -11.72
C PHE A 29 45.64 36.00 -10.53
N SER A 30 46.04 36.37 -9.32
CA SER A 30 45.58 35.73 -8.08
C SER A 30 44.06 35.84 -7.93
N LEU A 31 43.48 37.02 -8.19
CA LEU A 31 42.03 37.21 -8.16
C LEU A 31 41.31 36.35 -9.20
N PHE A 32 41.88 36.25 -10.41
CA PHE A 32 41.34 35.42 -11.48
C PHE A 32 41.34 33.93 -11.10
N ILE A 33 42.43 33.43 -10.50
CA ILE A 33 42.48 32.06 -9.98
C ILE A 33 41.43 31.84 -8.89
N ILE A 34 41.28 32.77 -7.93
CA ILE A 34 40.28 32.66 -6.86
C ILE A 34 38.86 32.57 -7.45
N VAL A 35 38.54 33.42 -8.43
CA VAL A 35 37.23 33.41 -9.11
C VAL A 35 37.01 32.08 -9.84
N ILE A 36 38.00 31.60 -10.59
CA ILE A 36 37.91 30.30 -11.28
C ILE A 36 37.74 29.15 -10.28
N SER A 37 38.50 29.14 -9.19
CA SER A 37 38.38 28.12 -8.14
C SER A 37 37.00 28.17 -7.48
N PHE A 38 36.43 29.36 -7.27
CA PHE A 38 35.08 29.51 -6.73
C PHE A 38 34.00 28.99 -7.69
N PHE A 39 34.13 29.28 -8.99
CA PHE A 39 33.25 28.73 -10.02
C PHE A 39 33.40 27.21 -10.14
N ALA A 40 34.64 26.70 -10.21
CA ALA A 40 34.92 25.27 -10.25
C ALA A 40 34.36 24.55 -9.01
N TYR A 41 34.47 25.15 -7.82
CA TYR A 41 33.87 24.62 -6.60
C TYR A 41 32.34 24.62 -6.65
N SER A 42 31.73 25.71 -7.15
CA SER A 42 30.27 25.80 -7.32
C SER A 42 29.72 24.78 -8.33
N PHE A 43 30.49 24.45 -9.37
CA PHE A 43 30.12 23.40 -10.33
C PHE A 43 30.54 21.99 -9.89
N SER A 44 31.43 21.87 -8.91
CA SER A 44 31.89 20.59 -8.35
C SER A 44 30.99 20.07 -7.23
N THR A 45 29.92 20.76 -6.85
CA THR A 45 28.89 20.17 -6.00
C THR A 45 28.18 19.09 -6.79
N ASN A 46 28.56 17.84 -6.54
CA ASN A 46 27.92 16.64 -7.06
C ASN A 46 26.39 16.81 -6.97
N PRO A 47 25.64 16.84 -8.09
CA PRO A 47 24.18 16.90 -8.05
C PRO A 47 23.57 15.64 -7.43
N GLU A 48 24.38 14.59 -7.25
CA GLU A 48 24.06 13.41 -6.45
C GLU A 48 24.15 13.66 -4.94
N ALA A 49 23.59 14.76 -4.44
CA ALA A 49 22.95 14.68 -3.12
C ALA A 49 21.72 13.77 -3.28
N LYS A 50 21.97 12.48 -3.49
CA LYS A 50 20.97 11.41 -3.55
C LYS A 50 20.30 11.41 -2.19
N PHE A 51 19.12 12.01 -2.10
CA PHE A 51 18.22 11.79 -0.98
C PHE A 51 17.96 10.27 -0.91
N SER A 52 18.61 9.60 0.02
CA SER A 52 18.45 8.15 0.20
C SER A 52 17.14 7.81 0.91
N SER A 53 16.58 8.76 1.67
CA SER A 53 15.31 8.59 2.36
C SER A 53 14.61 9.93 2.61
N ILE A 54 13.28 9.90 2.56
CA ILE A 54 12.41 10.99 3.00
C ILE A 54 11.76 10.53 4.31
N ARG A 55 11.99 11.26 5.40
CA ARG A 55 11.34 11.02 6.71
C ARG A 55 10.25 12.04 6.91
N VAL A 56 9.01 11.59 6.87
CA VAL A 56 7.81 12.42 7.00
C VAL A 56 6.81 11.73 7.92
N LYS A 57 5.93 12.53 8.54
CA LYS A 57 4.83 11.98 9.37
C LYS A 57 3.68 11.48 8.49
N ASN A 58 3.32 12.29 7.50
CA ASN A 58 2.26 12.02 6.54
C ASN A 58 2.70 12.52 5.16
N ILE A 59 2.22 11.87 4.11
CA ILE A 59 2.24 12.39 2.73
C ILE A 59 0.78 12.54 2.33
N ILE A 60 0.40 13.74 1.89
CA ILE A 60 -0.95 14.04 1.42
C ILE A 60 -0.79 14.67 0.04
N VAL A 61 -1.44 14.07 -0.95
CA VAL A 61 -1.59 14.62 -2.29
C VAL A 61 -2.95 15.26 -2.37
N GLU A 62 -2.98 16.56 -2.62
CA GLU A 62 -4.21 17.35 -2.82
C GLU A 62 -4.50 17.51 -4.32
N ASP A 63 -5.77 17.71 -4.68
CA ASP A 63 -6.13 18.18 -6.01
C ASP A 63 -5.96 19.72 -6.14
N ASP A 64 -6.32 20.25 -7.31
CA ASP A 64 -6.30 21.68 -7.62
C ASP A 64 -7.27 22.52 -6.77
N MET A 65 -8.26 21.88 -6.15
CA MET A 65 -9.20 22.48 -5.20
C MET A 65 -8.72 22.40 -3.74
N GLY A 66 -7.55 21.81 -3.48
CA GLY A 66 -6.99 21.63 -2.13
C GLY A 66 -7.65 20.52 -1.32
N LYS A 67 -8.32 19.55 -1.97
CA LYS A 67 -8.91 18.38 -1.31
C LYS A 67 -7.93 17.21 -1.33
N ASP A 68 -7.84 16.47 -0.22
CA ASP A 68 -7.02 15.26 -0.11
C ASP A 68 -7.48 14.20 -1.15
N ARG A 69 -6.53 13.56 -1.84
CA ARG A 69 -6.76 12.50 -2.86
C ARG A 69 -5.98 11.23 -2.59
N ILE A 70 -4.71 11.37 -2.22
CA ILE A 70 -3.87 10.23 -1.82
C ILE A 70 -3.26 10.56 -0.46
N ILE A 71 -3.41 9.65 0.48
CA ILE A 71 -2.92 9.82 1.85
C ILE A 71 -2.03 8.64 2.20
N ILE A 72 -0.81 8.91 2.66
CA ILE A 72 0.10 7.95 3.26
C ILE A 72 0.34 8.38 4.71
N ALA A 73 -0.23 7.64 5.66
CA ALA A 73 -0.17 7.98 7.08
C ALA A 73 -0.40 6.75 7.96
N SER A 74 0.07 6.82 9.21
CA SER A 74 -0.21 5.79 10.22
C SER A 74 -1.63 5.88 10.79
N ASP A 75 -2.27 7.03 10.66
CA ASP A 75 -3.66 7.26 11.07
C ASP A 75 -4.33 8.30 10.16
N PHE A 76 -5.40 7.90 9.47
CA PHE A 76 -6.19 8.77 8.60
C PHE A 76 -7.26 9.58 9.34
N SER A 77 -7.45 9.39 10.65
CA SER A 77 -8.53 10.05 11.42
C SER A 77 -8.47 11.58 11.36
N LYS A 78 -7.28 12.15 11.09
CA LYS A 78 -7.01 13.60 11.08
C LYS A 78 -7.01 14.23 9.69
N THR A 79 -7.33 13.48 8.64
CA THR A 79 -7.37 14.03 7.27
C THR A 79 -8.60 14.91 7.10
N LYS A 80 -8.47 15.93 6.26
CA LYS A 80 -9.47 17.01 6.14
C LYS A 80 -10.63 16.53 5.29
N SER A 81 -10.33 16.03 4.10
CA SER A 81 -11.35 15.75 3.07
C SER A 81 -12.04 14.39 3.21
N ARG A 82 -11.43 13.45 3.95
CA ARG A 82 -12.02 12.11 4.16
C ARG A 82 -13.30 12.19 4.99
N ILE A 83 -14.38 11.59 4.50
CA ILE A 83 -15.68 11.52 5.21
C ILE A 83 -15.58 10.64 6.45
N ARG A 84 -15.02 9.43 6.32
CA ARG A 84 -14.81 8.52 7.44
C ARG A 84 -13.75 9.09 8.40
N LYS A 85 -14.03 9.03 9.71
CA LYS A 85 -13.13 9.50 10.79
C LYS A 85 -12.61 8.38 11.70
N ASP A 86 -12.78 7.12 11.30
CA ASP A 86 -12.21 5.99 12.01
C ASP A 86 -10.70 5.84 11.76
N SER A 87 -10.02 5.19 12.72
CA SER A 87 -8.57 5.03 12.70
C SER A 87 -8.15 3.85 11.82
N LEU A 88 -7.79 4.19 10.58
CA LEU A 88 -7.17 3.34 9.57
C LEU A 88 -5.77 3.90 9.25
N GLY A 89 -4.91 3.12 8.58
CA GLY A 89 -3.55 3.58 8.26
C GLY A 89 -2.92 2.75 7.15
N GLY A 90 -1.94 3.33 6.45
CA GLY A 90 -1.32 2.79 5.24
C GLY A 90 -1.34 3.81 4.10
N VAL A 91 -1.78 3.38 2.91
CA VAL A 91 -2.04 4.20 1.73
C VAL A 91 -3.53 4.19 1.44
N LEU A 92 -4.13 5.36 1.31
CA LEU A 92 -5.56 5.55 1.01
C LEU A 92 -5.72 6.44 -0.22
N VAL A 93 -6.61 6.04 -1.11
CA VAL A 93 -7.09 6.84 -2.24
C VAL A 93 -8.54 7.24 -1.99
N LEU A 94 -8.84 8.52 -2.19
CA LEU A 94 -10.18 9.08 -2.05
C LEU A 94 -10.78 9.43 -3.41
N ASP A 95 -12.11 9.36 -3.53
CA ASP A 95 -12.85 9.98 -4.64
C ASP A 95 -12.95 11.52 -4.47
N GLU A 96 -13.61 12.19 -5.41
CA GLU A 96 -13.81 13.65 -5.34
C GLU A 96 -14.66 14.14 -4.14
N ASN A 97 -15.45 13.23 -3.57
CA ASN A 97 -16.37 13.49 -2.47
C ASN A 97 -15.73 13.18 -1.09
N GLY A 98 -14.59 12.50 -1.07
CA GLY A 98 -13.89 12.11 0.14
C GLY A 98 -14.26 10.72 0.67
N HIS A 99 -14.89 9.87 -0.15
CA HIS A 99 -15.07 8.45 0.15
C HIS A 99 -13.77 7.69 -0.05
N ASP A 100 -13.53 6.73 0.83
CA ASP A 100 -12.41 5.80 0.69
C ASP A 100 -12.66 4.93 -0.55
N GLN A 101 -11.80 4.97 -1.58
CA GLN A 101 -11.94 4.14 -2.79
C GLN A 101 -11.02 2.92 -2.77
N VAL A 102 -9.76 3.13 -2.39
CA VAL A 102 -8.76 2.06 -2.30
C VAL A 102 -7.96 2.25 -1.04
N LEU A 103 -7.83 1.19 -0.25
CA LEU A 103 -6.98 1.16 0.94
C LEU A 103 -5.96 0.03 0.83
N LEU A 104 -4.68 0.37 0.91
CA LEU A 104 -3.61 -0.59 1.18
C LEU A 104 -3.06 -0.34 2.58
N GLY A 105 -3.38 -1.19 3.54
CA GLY A 105 -2.98 -0.97 4.92
C GLY A 105 -3.82 -1.74 5.93
N HIS A 106 -3.92 -1.23 7.15
CA HIS A 106 -4.70 -1.88 8.18
C HIS A 106 -6.14 -1.38 8.27
N SER A 107 -7.08 -2.31 8.44
CA SER A 107 -8.49 -1.97 8.56
C SER A 107 -9.24 -2.76 9.62
N ARG A 108 -9.60 -2.10 10.73
CA ARG A 108 -10.49 -2.71 11.74
C ARG A 108 -11.96 -2.62 11.38
N THR A 109 -12.30 -1.78 10.42
CA THR A 109 -13.66 -1.37 10.12
C THR A 109 -13.88 -1.35 8.62
N ALA A 110 -14.95 -1.97 8.16
CA ALA A 110 -15.45 -1.80 6.80
C ALA A 110 -16.58 -0.76 6.80
N GLN A 111 -17.01 -0.37 5.60
CA GLN A 111 -18.28 0.29 5.42
C GLN A 111 -19.16 -0.58 4.52
N PHE A 112 -20.44 -0.71 4.88
CA PHE A 112 -21.42 -1.43 4.10
C PHE A 112 -22.78 -0.76 4.25
N ASN A 113 -23.44 -0.43 3.13
CA ASN A 113 -24.67 0.35 3.07
C ASN A 113 -24.58 1.67 3.85
N GLY A 114 -23.47 2.40 3.66
CA GLY A 114 -23.17 3.67 4.34
C GLY A 114 -22.89 3.54 5.84
N LYS A 115 -22.85 2.32 6.38
CA LYS A 115 -22.65 2.06 7.81
C LYS A 115 -21.29 1.45 8.07
N LYS A 116 -20.61 2.00 9.08
CA LYS A 116 -19.37 1.43 9.58
C LYS A 116 -19.64 0.12 10.34
N ILE A 117 -18.95 -0.95 9.95
CA ILE A 117 -18.98 -2.25 10.60
C ILE A 117 -17.60 -2.62 11.14
N ILE A 118 -17.55 -3.31 12.28
CA ILE A 118 -16.29 -3.79 12.88
C ILE A 118 -15.99 -5.19 12.32
N ARG A 119 -14.83 -5.36 11.68
CA ARG A 119 -14.41 -6.65 11.08
C ARG A 119 -13.99 -7.66 12.15
N THR A 120 -13.29 -7.17 13.16
CA THR A 120 -12.71 -7.98 14.23
C THR A 120 -12.43 -7.12 15.45
N GLN A 121 -12.75 -7.65 16.63
CA GLN A 121 -12.60 -6.94 17.89
C GLN A 121 -11.14 -6.86 18.36
N ASN A 122 -10.35 -7.91 18.05
CA ASN A 122 -9.09 -8.17 18.75
C ASN A 122 -7.84 -8.08 17.87
N GLU A 123 -7.92 -7.68 16.60
CA GLU A 123 -6.75 -7.51 15.74
C GLU A 123 -6.89 -6.37 14.74
N LYS A 124 -5.78 -6.02 14.07
CA LYS A 124 -5.75 -5.13 12.90
C LYS A 124 -5.36 -6.00 11.70
N PRO A 125 -6.30 -6.42 10.86
CA PRO A 125 -5.93 -7.11 9.63
C PRO A 125 -5.29 -6.11 8.68
N TYR A 126 -4.38 -6.62 7.84
CA TYR A 126 -3.69 -5.83 6.82
C TYR A 126 -4.04 -6.38 5.44
N GLY A 127 -4.23 -5.49 4.48
CA GLY A 127 -4.71 -5.89 3.18
C GLY A 127 -4.86 -4.75 2.18
N LEU A 128 -5.34 -5.13 1.01
CA LEU A 128 -5.89 -4.25 -0.02
C LEU A 128 -7.42 -4.33 0.07
N TYR A 129 -8.09 -3.19 0.10
CA TYR A 129 -9.55 -3.08 0.11
C TYR A 129 -9.98 -2.15 -1.02
N ILE A 130 -11.06 -2.53 -1.69
CA ILE A 130 -11.65 -1.79 -2.81
C ILE A 130 -13.08 -1.47 -2.43
N ASN A 131 -13.47 -0.21 -2.60
CA ASN A 131 -14.79 0.28 -2.26
C ASN A 131 -15.49 0.87 -3.51
N ASP A 132 -16.79 1.08 -3.40
CA ASP A 132 -17.58 1.80 -4.41
C ASP A 132 -17.63 3.31 -4.16
N GLU A 133 -18.35 4.02 -5.03
CA GLU A 133 -18.57 5.48 -4.98
C GLU A 133 -19.21 6.00 -3.68
N ASN A 134 -19.80 5.13 -2.87
CA ASN A 134 -20.36 5.49 -1.57
C ASN A 134 -19.37 5.21 -0.42
N GLY A 135 -18.18 4.68 -0.75
CA GLY A 135 -17.18 4.20 0.19
C GLY A 135 -17.50 2.83 0.80
N ASP A 136 -18.51 2.12 0.29
CA ASP A 136 -18.86 0.78 0.74
C ASP A 136 -17.92 -0.25 0.12
N GLU A 137 -17.45 -1.18 0.94
CA GLU A 137 -16.51 -2.20 0.50
C GLU A 137 -17.13 -3.13 -0.56
N ARG A 138 -16.35 -3.42 -1.60
CA ARG A 138 -16.67 -4.34 -2.70
C ARG A 138 -15.70 -5.53 -2.78
N GLY A 139 -14.77 -5.61 -1.83
CA GLY A 139 -13.87 -6.72 -1.68
C GLY A 139 -12.45 -6.31 -1.32
N GLY A 140 -11.55 -7.28 -1.42
CA GLY A 140 -10.16 -7.07 -1.09
C GLY A 140 -9.39 -8.36 -0.84
N ILE A 141 -8.11 -8.19 -0.55
CA ILE A 141 -7.20 -9.24 -0.14
C ILE A 141 -6.69 -8.90 1.24
N THR A 142 -6.83 -9.80 2.21
CA THR A 142 -6.53 -9.53 3.61
C THR A 142 -5.85 -10.70 4.27
N TYR A 143 -4.89 -10.42 5.17
CA TYR A 143 -4.36 -11.39 6.11
C TYR A 143 -4.71 -11.02 7.55
N TYR A 144 -5.22 -12.00 8.29
CA TYR A 144 -5.55 -11.88 9.71
C TYR A 144 -4.49 -12.59 10.56
N ASN A 145 -3.65 -11.83 11.24
CA ASN A 145 -2.51 -12.34 12.00
C ASN A 145 -2.88 -13.30 13.14
N LYS A 146 -3.94 -13.00 13.91
CA LYS A 146 -4.35 -13.83 15.05
C LYS A 146 -5.10 -15.08 14.62
N ARG A 147 -5.96 -14.93 13.60
CA ARG A 147 -6.73 -16.02 12.99
C ARG A 147 -5.90 -16.91 12.07
N LYS A 148 -4.73 -16.44 11.62
CA LYS A 148 -3.86 -17.16 10.68
C LYS A 148 -4.61 -17.57 9.41
N ILE A 149 -5.23 -16.57 8.78
CA ILE A 149 -6.03 -16.76 7.57
C ILE A 149 -5.76 -15.66 6.56
N ALA A 150 -5.49 -16.07 5.33
CA ALA A 150 -5.51 -15.23 4.14
C ALA A 150 -6.88 -15.35 3.46
N VAL A 151 -7.40 -14.21 3.01
CA VAL A 151 -8.71 -14.09 2.39
C VAL A 151 -8.61 -13.23 1.15
N LEU A 152 -9.27 -13.64 0.07
CA LEU A 152 -9.68 -12.76 -1.02
C LEU A 152 -11.21 -12.79 -1.09
N GLY A 153 -11.86 -11.66 -0.81
CA GLY A 153 -13.32 -11.51 -0.87
C GLY A 153 -13.72 -10.57 -1.98
N LEU A 154 -14.85 -10.84 -2.63
CA LEU A 154 -15.47 -10.01 -3.65
C LEU A 154 -16.95 -9.89 -3.29
N ASP A 155 -17.36 -8.67 -2.98
CA ASP A 155 -18.72 -8.36 -2.56
C ASP A 155 -19.52 -7.77 -3.73
N ASN A 156 -20.83 -8.01 -3.70
CA ASN A 156 -21.79 -7.32 -4.55
C ASN A 156 -22.68 -6.40 -3.70
N SER A 157 -23.64 -5.72 -4.33
CA SER A 157 -24.55 -4.80 -3.64
C SER A 157 -25.44 -5.45 -2.57
N THR A 158 -25.56 -6.78 -2.56
CA THR A 158 -26.34 -7.55 -1.58
C THR A 158 -25.49 -8.16 -0.47
N GLY A 159 -24.16 -8.06 -0.55
CA GLY A 159 -23.21 -8.64 0.40
C GLY A 159 -22.13 -9.47 -0.29
N GLU A 160 -21.50 -10.38 0.45
CA GLU A 160 -20.42 -11.23 -0.04
C GLU A 160 -20.86 -12.08 -1.24
N GLY A 161 -20.08 -12.03 -2.32
CA GLY A 161 -20.33 -12.76 -3.56
C GLY A 161 -19.41 -13.97 -3.71
N VAL A 162 -18.09 -13.76 -3.71
CA VAL A 162 -17.08 -14.81 -3.88
C VAL A 162 -15.97 -14.62 -2.87
N HIS A 163 -15.64 -15.69 -2.15
CA HIS A 163 -14.62 -15.68 -1.11
C HIS A 163 -13.65 -16.85 -1.30
N LEU A 164 -12.36 -16.54 -1.41
CA LEU A 164 -11.25 -17.50 -1.35
C LEU A 164 -10.60 -17.41 0.02
N LEU A 165 -10.28 -18.55 0.62
CA LEU A 165 -9.65 -18.59 1.93
C LEU A 165 -8.56 -19.66 2.03
N ALA A 166 -7.54 -19.36 2.83
CA ALA A 166 -6.54 -20.32 3.28
C ALA A 166 -6.22 -20.02 4.76
N SER A 167 -6.44 -20.98 5.64
CA SER A 167 -6.36 -20.86 7.09
C SER A 167 -5.54 -21.98 7.72
N GLU A 168 -4.56 -21.59 8.55
CA GLU A 168 -3.76 -22.53 9.35
C GLU A 168 -4.53 -23.04 10.59
N LYS A 169 -5.50 -22.26 11.08
CA LYS A 169 -6.30 -22.57 12.28
C LYS A 169 -7.73 -23.01 11.98
N GLY A 170 -8.11 -23.01 10.71
CA GLY A 170 -9.48 -23.22 10.26
C GLY A 170 -10.36 -21.98 10.34
N PHE A 171 -11.33 -21.91 9.45
CA PHE A 171 -12.41 -20.92 9.44
C PHE A 171 -13.72 -21.59 9.05
N ASN A 172 -14.68 -21.62 9.97
CA ASN A 172 -15.94 -22.37 9.81
C ASN A 172 -15.72 -23.84 9.38
N ASN A 173 -14.76 -24.53 10.03
CA ASN A 173 -14.32 -25.89 9.71
C ASN A 173 -13.61 -26.08 8.35
N PHE A 174 -13.21 -25.00 7.68
CA PHE A 174 -12.45 -25.05 6.42
C PHE A 174 -11.00 -24.61 6.61
N SER A 175 -10.06 -25.38 6.06
CA SER A 175 -8.64 -25.01 5.97
C SER A 175 -8.35 -24.22 4.70
N THR A 176 -8.99 -24.57 3.58
CA THR A 176 -8.88 -23.84 2.32
C THR A 176 -10.16 -23.97 1.52
N GLY A 177 -10.44 -23.03 0.62
CA GLY A 177 -11.52 -23.21 -0.34
C GLY A 177 -11.99 -21.94 -1.04
N ILE A 178 -12.96 -22.16 -1.92
CA ILE A 178 -13.77 -21.14 -2.56
C ILE A 178 -15.21 -21.27 -2.08
N LEU A 179 -15.81 -20.14 -1.73
CA LEU A 179 -17.23 -19.98 -1.46
C LEU A 179 -17.80 -19.01 -2.51
N VAL A 180 -18.90 -19.40 -3.15
CA VAL A 180 -19.68 -18.54 -4.05
C VAL A 180 -21.09 -18.46 -3.47
N GLN A 181 -21.58 -17.25 -3.21
CA GLN A 181 -22.92 -17.01 -2.73
C GLN A 181 -23.86 -16.62 -3.86
N LYS A 182 -25.10 -17.09 -3.79
CA LYS A 182 -26.16 -16.68 -4.72
C LYS A 182 -26.53 -15.23 -4.46
N THR A 183 -26.41 -14.37 -5.47
CA THR A 183 -26.87 -12.98 -5.38
C THR A 183 -28.35 -12.90 -5.05
N GLY A 184 -28.71 -12.06 -4.06
CA GLY A 184 -30.10 -11.75 -3.72
C GLY A 184 -30.92 -12.91 -3.14
N GLY A 185 -30.32 -13.98 -2.62
CA GLY A 185 -31.08 -15.10 -2.06
C GLY A 185 -30.29 -16.08 -1.21
N ASN A 186 -30.95 -17.18 -0.81
CA ASN A 186 -30.35 -18.24 0.00
C ASN A 186 -29.77 -19.33 -0.89
N GLY A 187 -28.45 -19.39 -0.98
CA GLY A 187 -27.75 -20.48 -1.64
C GLY A 187 -26.27 -20.21 -1.76
N SER A 188 -25.49 -21.27 -1.81
CA SER A 188 -24.05 -21.18 -1.95
C SER A 188 -23.45 -22.43 -2.57
N LEU A 189 -22.29 -22.26 -3.17
CA LEU A 189 -21.39 -23.32 -3.58
C LEU A 189 -20.12 -23.17 -2.74
N PHE A 190 -19.67 -24.24 -2.12
CA PHE A 190 -18.35 -24.30 -1.50
C PHE A 190 -17.55 -25.46 -2.09
N ALA A 191 -16.28 -25.24 -2.38
CA ALA A 191 -15.33 -26.29 -2.71
C ALA A 191 -14.00 -26.05 -1.98
N GLY A 192 -13.49 -27.03 -1.25
CA GLY A 192 -12.28 -26.84 -0.46
C GLY A 192 -11.92 -28.04 0.40
N GLU A 193 -11.03 -27.80 1.37
CA GLU A 193 -10.61 -28.79 2.36
C GLU A 193 -11.13 -28.37 3.74
N THR A 194 -11.65 -29.34 4.48
CA THR A 194 -12.05 -29.17 5.87
C THR A 194 -10.86 -29.27 6.82
N THR A 195 -11.00 -28.81 8.06
CA THR A 195 -9.93 -28.87 9.07
C THR A 195 -9.51 -30.30 9.46
N ASP A 196 -10.36 -31.30 9.20
CA ASP A 196 -10.02 -32.74 9.36
C ASP A 196 -9.38 -33.36 8.11
N GLY A 197 -9.09 -32.55 7.07
CA GLY A 197 -8.33 -32.95 5.89
C GLY A 197 -9.14 -33.58 4.76
N LYS A 198 -10.47 -33.50 4.80
CA LYS A 198 -11.36 -34.02 3.75
C LYS A 198 -11.58 -32.96 2.69
N MET A 199 -11.56 -33.38 1.43
CA MET A 199 -12.03 -32.54 0.33
C MET A 199 -13.56 -32.53 0.36
N MET A 200 -14.16 -31.34 0.29
CA MET A 200 -15.61 -31.16 0.33
C MET A 200 -16.08 -30.29 -0.82
N LEU A 201 -17.14 -30.73 -1.49
CA LEU A 201 -17.99 -29.91 -2.36
C LEU A 201 -19.37 -29.81 -1.70
N SER A 202 -19.81 -28.58 -1.39
CA SER A 202 -21.12 -28.31 -0.80
C SER A 202 -21.96 -27.48 -1.75
N LEU A 203 -23.19 -27.93 -2.00
CA LEU A 203 -24.21 -27.23 -2.78
C LEU A 203 -25.38 -26.90 -1.87
N ASN A 204 -25.63 -25.62 -1.65
CA ASN A 204 -26.77 -25.12 -0.89
C ASN A 204 -27.75 -24.40 -1.82
N ALA A 205 -29.01 -24.86 -1.81
CA ALA A 205 -30.11 -24.21 -2.51
C ALA A 205 -31.31 -24.07 -1.57
N ASN A 206 -31.68 -22.84 -1.22
CA ASN A 206 -32.92 -22.51 -0.50
C ASN A 206 -33.21 -23.42 0.72
N LYS A 207 -32.19 -23.65 1.57
CA LYS A 207 -32.17 -24.47 2.82
C LYS A 207 -31.82 -25.94 2.67
N ASN A 208 -31.74 -26.48 1.45
CA ASN A 208 -31.23 -27.83 1.23
C ASN A 208 -29.73 -27.74 0.97
N THR A 209 -28.95 -28.46 1.75
CA THR A 209 -27.50 -28.57 1.55
C THR A 209 -27.15 -30.01 1.21
N THR A 210 -26.39 -30.17 0.13
CA THR A 210 -25.84 -31.45 -0.31
C THR A 210 -24.33 -31.36 -0.25
N ASN A 211 -23.70 -32.27 0.50
CA ASN A 211 -22.26 -32.33 0.64
C ASN A 211 -21.73 -33.61 0.00
N PHE A 212 -20.68 -33.45 -0.80
CA PHE A 212 -19.85 -34.51 -1.32
C PHE A 212 -18.50 -34.45 -0.62
N TYR A 213 -18.03 -35.60 -0.14
CA TYR A 213 -16.74 -35.74 0.51
C TYR A 213 -15.84 -36.68 -0.28
N ALA A 214 -14.55 -36.35 -0.33
CA ALA A 214 -13.48 -37.27 -0.68
C ALA A 214 -12.41 -37.22 0.41
N ASP A 215 -12.11 -38.39 0.98
CA ASP A 215 -11.14 -38.54 2.06
C ASP A 215 -9.80 -39.01 1.48
N LYS A 216 -8.67 -38.55 2.04
CA LYS A 216 -7.33 -39.04 1.67
C LYS A 216 -7.19 -40.55 1.91
N SER A 217 -7.94 -41.10 2.85
CA SER A 217 -7.92 -42.52 3.24
C SER A 217 -8.90 -43.40 2.46
N SER A 218 -9.85 -42.81 1.72
CA SER A 218 -10.92 -43.52 1.02
C SER A 218 -10.98 -43.06 -0.44
N SER A 219 -10.77 -43.98 -1.38
CA SER A 219 -11.01 -43.71 -2.81
C SER A 219 -12.50 -43.77 -3.12
N ALA A 220 -13.31 -42.99 -2.40
CA ALA A 220 -14.74 -42.94 -2.58
C ALA A 220 -15.27 -41.52 -2.54
N ILE A 221 -16.34 -41.29 -3.30
CA ILE A 221 -17.17 -40.10 -3.15
C ILE A 221 -18.37 -40.49 -2.28
N GLU A 222 -18.52 -39.77 -1.18
CA GLU A 222 -19.60 -39.96 -0.22
C GLU A 222 -20.56 -38.76 -0.27
N TYR A 223 -21.85 -39.06 -0.24
CA TYR A 223 -22.92 -38.09 -0.13
C TYR A 223 -23.50 -38.11 1.28
N LYS A 224 -23.64 -36.94 1.92
CA LYS A 224 -24.36 -36.81 3.18
C LYS A 224 -25.78 -36.28 2.94
N ASP A 225 -26.77 -37.10 3.28
CA ASP A 225 -28.16 -36.68 3.34
C ASP A 225 -28.44 -35.99 4.68
N LEU A 226 -28.64 -34.67 4.66
CA LEU A 226 -28.88 -33.91 5.88
C LEU A 226 -30.29 -34.10 6.46
N LYS A 227 -31.25 -34.61 5.68
CA LYS A 227 -32.60 -34.87 6.16
C LYS A 227 -32.64 -36.12 7.03
N THR A 228 -31.85 -37.13 6.68
CA THR A 228 -31.77 -38.41 7.43
C THR A 228 -30.50 -38.54 8.27
N ASP A 229 -29.61 -37.54 8.21
CA ASP A 229 -28.26 -37.54 8.80
C ASP A 229 -27.43 -38.79 8.44
N SER A 230 -27.66 -39.36 7.25
CA SER A 230 -27.02 -40.59 6.80
C SER A 230 -25.97 -40.30 5.72
N ILE A 231 -24.82 -41.00 5.79
CA ILE A 231 -23.79 -40.98 4.75
C ILE A 231 -23.99 -42.18 3.83
N LYS A 232 -23.94 -41.94 2.51
CA LYS A 232 -24.02 -42.99 1.48
C LYS A 232 -22.85 -42.88 0.53
N GLN A 233 -22.21 -44.00 0.23
CA GLN A 233 -21.21 -44.09 -0.84
C GLN A 233 -21.92 -44.10 -2.19
N ILE A 234 -21.53 -43.20 -3.09
CA ILE A 234 -22.13 -43.09 -4.43
C ILE A 234 -21.17 -43.48 -5.55
N LEU A 235 -19.86 -43.37 -5.32
CA LEU A 235 -18.84 -43.78 -6.27
C LEU A 235 -17.64 -44.33 -5.52
N LYS A 236 -17.11 -45.46 -5.98
CA LYS A 236 -15.79 -45.99 -5.57
C LYS A 236 -14.84 -45.82 -6.74
N ILE A 237 -13.76 -45.09 -6.51
CA ILE A 237 -12.69 -44.84 -7.48
C ILE A 237 -11.67 -45.96 -7.27
N TYR A 238 -11.54 -46.85 -8.24
CA TYR A 238 -10.49 -47.86 -8.25
C TYR A 238 -9.21 -47.24 -8.85
N LYS A 239 -8.05 -47.52 -8.25
CA LYS A 239 -6.76 -47.20 -8.85
C LYS A 239 -6.47 -48.14 -10.01
#